data_AF-A0A4P5S5W7-F1
#
_entry.id   AF-A0A4P5S5W7-F1
#
_cell.length_a   1.000
_cell.length_b   1.000
_cell.length_c   1.000
_cell.angle_alpha   90.00
_cell.angle_beta   90.00
_cell.angle_gamma   90.00
#
_symmetry.space_group_name_H-M   'P 1'
#
loop_
_entity.id
_entity.type
_entity.pdbx_description
1 polymer ?
#
loop_
_entity_poly.entity_id
_entity_poly.type
_entity_poly.pdbx_seq_one_letter_code
_entity_poly.pdbx_strand_id
1 'polypeptide(L)' 'MITSDGDGGDSTLMNAAPKAWTSSPACDIRTLPGVDHMKIVTNPEAIAGLVATAHGSVEGSIPCAG' A
#
# COMPACT_ATOMS: atom_id res chain seq x y z
N MET A 1 25.96 -10.84 2.98
CA MET A 1 24.89 -10.38 2.08
C MET A 1 24.55 -8.95 2.50
N ILE A 2 24.48 -8.01 1.56
CA ILE A 2 24.00 -6.65 1.88
C ILE A 2 22.48 -6.73 1.78
N THR A 3 21.79 -6.58 2.91
CA THR A 3 20.33 -6.57 2.99
C THR A 3 19.86 -5.17 3.36
N SER A 4 18.68 -4.78 2.88
CA SER A 4 17.98 -3.56 3.28
C SER A 4 16.63 -3.94 3.85
N ASP A 5 16.16 -3.21 4.86
CA ASP A 5 14.81 -3.37 5.39
C ASP A 5 13.80 -3.11 4.30
N GLY A 6 12.81 -3.98 4.12
CA GLY A 6 11.87 -3.91 3.02
C GLY A 6 10.92 -5.10 2.98
N ASP A 7 10.28 -5.33 1.84
CA ASP A 7 9.36 -6.44 1.61
C ASP A 7 10.02 -7.62 0.87
N GLY A 8 11.34 -7.60 0.71
CA GLY A 8 12.09 -8.62 -0.03
C GLY A 8 12.12 -8.41 -1.54
N GLY A 9 11.54 -7.32 -2.07
CA GLY A 9 11.74 -6.83 -3.43
C GLY A 9 12.23 -5.38 -3.43
N ASP A 10 11.52 -4.52 -2.71
CA ASP A 10 11.81 -3.09 -2.56
C ASP A 10 12.25 -2.77 -1.13
N SER A 11 13.09 -1.73 -1.00
CA SER A 11 13.48 -1.20 0.33
C SER A 11 12.37 -0.36 0.94
N THR A 12 12.39 -0.21 2.27
CA THR A 12 11.46 0.64 3.03
C THR A 12 11.48 2.09 2.52
N LEU A 13 12.64 2.59 2.09
CA LEU A 13 12.78 3.91 1.47
C LEU A 13 12.04 4.00 0.13
N MET A 14 12.15 2.97 -0.72
CA MET A 14 11.45 2.92 -2.00
C MET A 14 9.93 2.83 -1.79
N ASN A 15 9.49 1.97 -0.86
CA ASN A 15 8.07 1.83 -0.50
C ASN A 15 7.46 3.13 0.09
N ALA A 16 8.28 3.99 0.69
CA ALA A 16 7.84 5.26 1.24
C ALA A 16 7.82 6.42 0.21
N ALA A 17 8.41 6.24 -0.98
CA ALA A 17 8.52 7.31 -1.99
C ALA A 17 7.17 7.95 -2.37
N PRO A 18 6.04 7.20 -2.49
CA PRO A 18 4.75 7.79 -2.82
C PRO A 18 4.25 8.85 -1.82
N LYS A 19 4.75 8.87 -0.57
CA LYS A 19 4.40 9.90 0.43
C LYS A 19 4.74 11.32 -0.04
N ALA A 20 5.68 11.46 -0.97
CA ALA A 20 6.05 12.75 -1.53
C ALA A 20 5.12 13.24 -2.67
N TRP A 21 4.23 12.38 -3.18
CA TRP A 21 3.41 12.67 -4.37
C TRP A 21 1.93 12.92 -4.06
N THR A 22 1.48 12.58 -2.85
CA THR A 22 0.10 12.81 -2.40
C THR A 22 0.01 14.00 -1.44
N SER A 23 -1.13 14.69 -1.48
CA SER A 23 -1.50 15.74 -0.53
C SER A 23 -1.96 15.21 0.83
N SER A 24 -2.34 13.94 0.91
CA SER A 24 -2.84 13.29 2.13
C SER A 24 -2.22 11.89 2.31
N PRO A 25 -0.92 11.78 2.63
CA PRO A 25 -0.27 10.49 2.85
C PRO A 25 -0.98 9.60 3.86
N ALA A 26 -1.59 10.17 4.90
CA ALA A 26 -2.31 9.42 5.92
C ALA A 26 -3.64 8.82 5.43
N CYS A 27 -4.23 9.37 4.36
CA CYS A 27 -5.45 8.83 3.76
C CYS A 27 -5.13 7.92 2.58
N ASP A 28 -4.12 8.25 1.78
CA ASP A 28 -3.86 7.58 0.50
C ASP A 28 -2.92 6.39 0.62
N ILE A 29 -2.16 6.28 1.71
CA ILE A 29 -1.11 5.27 1.87
C ILE A 29 -1.35 4.43 3.11
N ARG A 30 -1.42 3.11 2.90
CA ARG A 30 -1.44 2.10 3.95
C ARG A 30 -0.16 1.28 3.92
N THR A 31 0.45 1.10 5.09
CA THR A 31 1.59 0.19 5.25
C THR A 31 1.07 -1.18 5.67
N LEU A 32 1.63 -2.25 5.09
CA LEU A 32 1.27 -3.64 5.42
C LEU A 32 2.50 -4.36 6.00
N PRO A 33 2.73 -4.31 7.32
CA PRO A 33 3.90 -4.91 7.95
C PRO A 33 3.96 -6.43 7.76
N GLY A 34 5.12 -6.94 7.38
CA GLY A 34 5.35 -8.39 7.24
C GLY A 34 4.73 -9.02 5.99
N VAL A 35 4.25 -8.21 5.04
CA VAL A 35 3.81 -8.69 3.73
C VAL A 35 5.00 -8.66 2.77
N ASP A 36 5.43 -9.83 2.31
CA ASP A 36 6.48 -9.93 1.29
C ASP A 36 6.00 -9.39 -0.07
N HIS A 37 6.95 -8.92 -0.88
CA HIS A 37 6.74 -8.21 -2.15
C HIS A 37 5.73 -8.90 -3.07
N MET A 38 5.92 -10.19 -3.32
CA MET A 38 5.01 -10.96 -4.18
C MET A 38 3.81 -11.52 -3.44
N LYS A 39 3.78 -11.49 -2.10
CA LYS A 39 2.62 -11.94 -1.32
C LYS A 39 1.49 -10.91 -1.29
N ILE A 40 1.78 -9.65 -1.61
CA ILE A 40 0.78 -8.58 -1.66
C ILE A 40 -0.43 -8.91 -2.54
N VAL A 41 -0.23 -9.59 -3.68
CA VAL A 41 -1.31 -9.93 -4.63
C VAL A 41 -2.24 -11.04 -4.14
N THR A 42 -1.88 -11.72 -3.06
CA THR A 42 -2.69 -12.77 -2.40
C THR A 42 -3.03 -12.42 -0.95
N ASN A 43 -2.55 -11.28 -0.45
CA ASN A 43 -2.78 -10.87 0.92
C ASN A 43 -4.24 -10.38 1.07
N PRO A 44 -5.02 -10.94 2.02
CA PRO A 44 -6.45 -10.61 2.13
C PRO A 44 -6.70 -9.16 2.51
N GLU A 45 -5.81 -8.53 3.27
CA GLU A 45 -5.92 -7.13 3.68
C GLU A 45 -5.66 -6.19 2.49
N ALA A 46 -4.62 -6.47 1.69
CA ALA A 46 -4.33 -5.73 0.46
C ALA A 46 -5.49 -5.83 -0.55
N ILE A 47 -6.04 -7.02 -0.74
CA ILE A 47 -7.19 -7.26 -1.63
C ILE A 47 -8.43 -6.52 -1.11
N ALA A 48 -8.73 -6.59 0.18
CA ALA A 48 -9.86 -5.89 0.77
C ALA A 48 -9.76 -4.36 0.59
N GLY A 49 -8.56 -3.79 0.80
CA GLY A 49 -8.30 -2.37 0.54
C GLY A 49 -8.50 -2.00 -0.94
N LEU A 50 -7.98 -2.81 -1.87
CA LEU A 50 -8.17 -2.59 -3.31
C LEU A 50 -9.65 -2.60 -3.70
N VAL A 51 -10.42 -3.58 -3.19
CA VAL A 51 -11.87 -3.69 -3.46
C VAL A 51 -12.62 -2.47 -2.91
N ALA A 52 -12.31 -2.04 -1.69
CA ALA A 52 -12.94 -0.86 -1.08
C ALA A 52 -12.66 0.42 -1.89
N THR A 53 -11.41 0.64 -2.31
CA THR A 53 -11.02 1.75 -3.17
C THR A 53 -11.73 1.71 -4.52
N ALA A 54 -11.82 0.53 -5.14
CA ALA A 54 -12.49 0.35 -6.42
C ALA A 54 -14.00 0.67 -6.33
N HIS A 55 -14.67 0.19 -5.28
CA HIS A 55 -16.08 0.50 -5.03
C HIS A 55 -16.29 2.00 -4.81
N GLY A 56 -15.49 2.61 -3.93
CA GLY A 56 -15.56 4.05 -3.66
C GLY A 56 -15.34 4.90 -4.91
N SER A 57 -14.44 4.48 -5.81
CA SER A 57 -14.23 5.18 -7.08
C SER A 57 -15.45 5.18 -8.00
N VAL A 58 -16.24 4.09 -8.01
CA VAL A 58 -17.48 4.02 -8.80
C VAL A 58 -18.58 4.90 -8.20
N GLU A 59 -18.59 5.03 -6.87
CA GLU A 59 -19.56 5.83 -6.12
C GLU A 59 -19.18 7.32 -6.02
N GLY A 60 -17.99 7.70 -6.53
CA GLY A 60 -17.47 9.07 -6.42
C GLY A 60 -17.01 9.44 -5.00
N SER A 61 -16.77 8.45 -4.14
CA SER A 61 -16.30 8.62 -2.76
C SER A 61 -15.21 7.61 -2.44
N ILE A 62 -13.95 7.95 -2.77
CA ILE A 62 -12.80 7.08 -2.47
C ILE A 62 -12.56 7.11 -0.95
N PRO A 63 -12.69 5.98 -0.23
CA PRO A 63 -12.37 5.93 1.19
C PRO A 63 -10.86 6.06 1.40
N CYS A 64 -10.45 6.52 2.58
CA CYS A 64 -9.03 6.41 2.96
C CYS A 64 -8.61 4.93 2.96
N ALA A 65 -7.37 4.66 2.54
CA ALA A 65 -6.77 3.33 2.43
C ALA A 65 -6.76 2.55 3.75
N GLY A 66 -6.89 3.26 4.88
CA GLY A 66 -6.98 2.70 6.23
C GLY A 66 -5.65 2.70 6.96
#